data_AF-A0A6F9EBB9-F1
#
_entry.id   AF-A0A6F9EBB9-F1
#
_cell.length_a   1.000
_cell.length_b   1.000
_cell.length_c   1.000
_cell.angle_alpha   90.00
_cell.angle_beta   90.00
_cell.angle_gamma   90.00
#
_symmetry.space_group_name_H-M   'P 1'
#
loop_
_entity.id
_entity.type
_entity.pdbx_description
1 polymer ?
#
loop_
_entity_poly.entity_id
_entity_poly.type
_entity_poly.pdbx_seq_one_letter_code
_entity_poly.pdbx_strand_id
1 'polypeptide(L)'
;MEPHERQYLDVLLAMAVDQFAERIVQRNGGPVHALSRLRSDPQGEGIWVGEFVDAFFRDSLLDTPAGSCLILQAFANRRWEAGGVDSEPTTIGEMVQRAAKTAFGALLLQKTEEALERTLVFGGD
;
A
#
# COMPACT_ATOMS: atom_id res chain seq x y z
N MET A 1 5.46 18.99 4.97
CA MET A 1 5.34 17.94 5.98
C MET A 1 6.53 18.07 6.90
N GLU A 2 6.27 18.12 8.19
CA GLU A 2 7.29 18.26 9.21
C GLU A 2 8.15 16.98 9.33
N PRO A 3 9.40 17.07 9.81
CA PRO A 3 10.27 15.90 9.91
C PRO A 3 9.71 14.74 10.75
N HIS A 4 8.98 15.05 11.83
CA HIS A 4 8.38 14.03 12.70
C HIS A 4 7.20 13.31 12.03
N GLU A 5 6.38 14.03 11.25
CA GLU A 5 5.32 13.46 10.42
C GLU A 5 5.92 12.54 9.34
N ARG A 6 7.05 12.94 8.74
CA ARG A 6 7.78 12.11 7.79
C ARG A 6 8.22 10.79 8.41
N GLN A 7 8.86 10.86 9.58
CA GLN A 7 9.32 9.68 10.29
C GLN A 7 8.16 8.75 10.67
N TYR A 8 7.04 9.31 11.15
CA TYR A 8 5.84 8.55 11.47
C TYR A 8 5.32 7.77 10.25
N LEU A 9 5.24 8.42 9.09
CA LEU A 9 4.79 7.78 7.86
C LEU A 9 5.76 6.73 7.34
N ASP A 10 7.07 6.97 7.46
CA ASP A 10 8.07 5.98 7.05
C ASP A 10 7.96 4.71 7.92
N VAL A 11 7.68 4.84 9.22
CA VAL A 11 7.41 3.69 10.12
C VAL A 11 6.11 2.98 9.74
N LEU A 12 5.02 3.71 9.51
CA LEU A 12 3.74 3.11 9.08
C LEU A 12 3.89 2.35 7.77
N LEU A 13 4.61 2.91 6.80
CA LEU A 13 4.85 2.25 5.53
C LEU A 13 5.66 0.97 5.71
N ALA A 14 6.73 0.99 6.52
CA ALA A 14 7.51 -0.20 6.80
C ALA A 14 6.65 -1.31 7.43
N MET A 15 5.83 -0.96 8.43
CA MET A 15 4.88 -1.90 9.04
C MET A 15 3.89 -2.48 8.03
N ALA A 16 3.33 -1.64 7.14
CA ALA A 16 2.40 -2.08 6.11
C ALA A 16 3.07 -3.06 5.14
N VAL A 17 4.30 -2.76 4.70
CA VAL A 17 5.08 -3.62 3.80
C VAL A 17 5.34 -4.98 4.43
N ASP A 18 5.81 -5.00 5.69
CA ASP A 18 6.12 -6.25 6.40
C ASP A 18 4.87 -7.12 6.57
N GLN A 19 3.78 -6.53 7.09
CA GLN A 19 2.51 -7.24 7.29
C GLN A 19 1.92 -7.76 5.98
N PHE A 20 1.97 -6.94 4.92
CA PHE A 20 1.42 -7.32 3.63
C PHE A 20 2.25 -8.43 3.00
N ALA A 21 3.58 -8.29 2.98
CA ALA A 21 4.51 -9.28 2.45
C ALA A 21 4.33 -10.64 3.14
N GLU A 22 4.32 -10.67 4.47
CA GLU A 22 4.11 -11.88 5.25
C GLU A 22 2.77 -12.55 4.88
N ARG A 23 1.69 -11.77 4.84
CA ARG A 23 0.34 -12.27 4.53
C ARG A 23 0.26 -12.89 3.15
N ILE A 24 0.81 -12.24 2.11
CA ILE A 24 0.77 -12.79 0.75
C ILE A 24 1.70 -13.99 0.58
N VAL A 25 2.83 -14.04 1.28
CA VAL A 25 3.72 -15.23 1.29
C VAL A 25 2.99 -16.43 1.88
N GLN A 26 2.35 -16.26 3.05
CA GLN A 26 1.59 -17.33 3.69
C GLN A 26 0.45 -17.84 2.80
N ARG A 27 -0.31 -16.93 2.19
CA ARG A 27 -1.46 -17.28 1.33
C ARG A 27 -1.07 -17.99 0.03
N ASN A 28 0.07 -17.64 -0.54
CA ASN A 28 0.50 -18.15 -1.84
C ASN A 28 1.53 -19.28 -1.72
N GLY A 29 1.82 -19.76 -0.51
CA GLY A 29 2.71 -20.89 -0.28
C GLY A 29 4.18 -20.59 -0.56
N GLY A 30 4.62 -19.34 -0.41
CA GLY A 30 6.02 -18.95 -0.54
C GLY A 30 6.26 -17.63 -1.30
N PRO A 31 7.47 -17.06 -1.17
CA PRO A 31 7.81 -15.75 -1.74
C PRO A 31 7.83 -15.72 -3.27
N VAL A 32 8.20 -16.82 -3.94
CA VAL A 32 8.22 -16.92 -5.41
C VAL A 32 6.80 -16.79 -5.99
N HIS A 33 5.85 -17.59 -5.47
CA HIS A 33 4.46 -17.56 -5.92
C HIS A 33 3.78 -16.24 -5.57
N ALA A 34 4.05 -15.70 -4.38
CA ALA A 34 3.55 -14.39 -3.97
C ALA A 34 4.03 -13.28 -4.91
N LEU A 35 5.33 -13.22 -5.22
CA LEU A 35 5.90 -12.21 -6.12
C LEU A 35 5.33 -12.32 -7.54
N SER A 36 5.21 -13.54 -8.06
CA SER A 36 4.62 -13.77 -9.38
C SER A 36 3.18 -13.26 -9.46
N ARG A 37 2.36 -13.54 -8.44
CA ARG A 37 0.95 -13.12 -8.39
C ARG A 37 0.81 -11.61 -8.16
N LEU A 38 1.64 -11.04 -7.29
CA LEU A 38 1.69 -9.61 -7.04
C LEU A 38 1.91 -8.81 -8.33
N ARG A 39 2.81 -9.29 -9.21
CA ARG A 39 3.12 -8.67 -10.49
C ARG A 39 2.03 -8.88 -11.55
N SER A 40 1.38 -10.04 -11.56
CA SER A 40 0.37 -10.36 -12.57
C SER A 40 -0.98 -9.71 -12.29
N ASP A 41 -1.42 -9.74 -11.04
CA ASP A 41 -2.71 -9.20 -10.61
C ASP A 41 -2.69 -8.78 -9.13
N PRO A 42 -2.37 -7.50 -8.85
CA PRO A 42 -2.41 -6.90 -7.52
C PRO A 42 -3.76 -6.99 -6.78
N GLN A 43 -4.86 -7.18 -7.50
CA GLN A 43 -6.20 -7.32 -6.92
C GLN A 43 -6.69 -8.78 -6.95
N GLY A 44 -5.86 -9.68 -7.46
CA GLY A 44 -6.19 -11.09 -7.63
C GLY A 44 -6.23 -11.87 -6.33
N GLU A 45 -6.76 -13.09 -6.43
CA GLU A 45 -6.89 -14.01 -5.32
C GLU A 45 -5.54 -14.27 -4.62
N GLY A 46 -5.54 -14.11 -3.30
CA GLY A 46 -4.36 -14.28 -2.46
C GLY A 46 -3.52 -13.00 -2.29
N ILE A 47 -3.82 -11.92 -3.03
CA ILE A 47 -3.10 -10.63 -2.95
C ILE A 47 -4.01 -9.54 -2.38
N TRP A 48 -5.08 -9.15 -3.08
CA TRP A 48 -6.07 -8.14 -2.66
C TRP A 48 -5.49 -6.87 -2.00
N VAL A 49 -4.63 -6.13 -2.73
CA VAL A 49 -4.00 -4.90 -2.21
C VAL A 49 -5.05 -3.89 -1.73
N GLY A 50 -6.17 -3.74 -2.47
CA GLY A 50 -7.21 -2.78 -2.10
C GLY A 50 -7.81 -3.08 -0.73
N GLU A 51 -8.17 -4.35 -0.48
CA GLU A 51 -8.72 -4.77 0.81
C GLU A 51 -7.74 -4.59 1.96
N PHE A 52 -6.45 -4.89 1.73
CA PHE A 52 -5.42 -4.67 2.72
C PHE A 52 -5.26 -3.18 3.05
N VAL A 53 -5.18 -2.31 2.04
CA VAL A 53 -5.06 -0.86 2.23
C VAL A 53 -6.29 -0.31 2.95
N ASP A 54 -7.49 -0.77 2.63
CA ASP A 54 -8.72 -0.37 3.32
C ASP A 54 -8.70 -0.76 4.80
N ALA A 55 -8.29 -1.99 5.13
CA ALA A 55 -8.16 -2.44 6.50
C ALA A 55 -7.07 -1.66 7.25
N PHE A 56 -5.88 -1.51 6.64
CA PHE A 56 -4.74 -0.81 7.23
C PHE A 56 -5.07 0.66 7.51
N PHE A 57 -5.79 1.34 6.61
CA PHE A 57 -6.21 2.72 6.82
C PHE A 57 -7.18 2.87 7.99
N ARG A 58 -8.13 1.94 8.15
CA ARG A 58 -9.04 1.94 9.30
C ARG A 58 -8.28 1.69 10.60
N ASP A 59 -7.43 0.67 10.62
CA ASP A 59 -6.70 0.26 11.83
C ASP A 59 -5.67 1.33 12.26
N SER A 60 -5.12 2.08 11.29
CA SER A 60 -4.17 3.18 11.53
C SER A 60 -4.84 4.55 11.68
N LEU A 61 -6.19 4.63 11.68
CA LEU A 61 -6.96 5.88 11.78
C LEU A 61 -6.67 6.90 10.65
N LEU A 62 -6.26 6.40 9.47
CA LEU A 62 -5.96 7.17 8.27
C LEU A 62 -7.18 7.36 7.36
N ASP A 63 -8.27 6.64 7.61
CA ASP A 63 -9.54 6.69 6.88
C ASP A 63 -10.38 7.94 7.17
N THR A 64 -9.78 8.94 7.81
CA THR A 64 -10.34 10.28 7.99
C THR A 64 -9.79 11.24 6.93
N PRO A 65 -10.48 12.35 6.59
CA PRO A 65 -9.94 13.35 5.69
C PRO A 65 -8.58 13.90 6.13
N ALA A 66 -8.37 14.08 7.44
CA ALA A 66 -7.10 14.55 7.99
C ALA A 66 -5.97 13.53 7.81
N GLY A 67 -6.22 12.26 8.14
CA GLY A 67 -5.25 11.18 7.95
C GLY A 67 -4.90 10.98 6.48
N SER A 68 -5.89 11.08 5.60
CA SER A 68 -5.68 10.98 4.15
C SER A 68 -4.89 12.16 3.59
N CYS A 69 -5.11 13.39 4.08
CA CYS A 69 -4.27 14.53 3.74
C CYS A 69 -2.81 14.35 4.19
N LEU A 70 -2.57 13.77 5.36
CA LEU A 70 -1.22 13.46 5.84
C LEU A 70 -0.49 12.51 4.88
N ILE A 71 -1.18 11.45 4.43
CA ILE A 71 -0.67 10.56 3.38
C ILE A 71 -0.35 11.35 2.12
N LEU A 72 -1.32 12.09 1.56
CA LEU A 72 -1.13 12.85 0.32
C LEU A 72 0.01 13.87 0.40
N GLN A 73 0.23 14.49 1.56
CA GLN A 73 1.34 15.42 1.76
C GLN A 73 2.71 14.74 1.57
N ALA A 74 2.86 13.49 2.01
CA ALA A 74 4.09 12.72 1.79
C ALA A 74 4.29 12.31 0.33
N PHE A 75 3.21 12.30 -0.46
CA PHE A 75 3.18 11.95 -1.87
C PHE A 75 3.12 13.16 -2.81
N ALA A 76 3.13 14.39 -2.30
CA ALA A 76 2.87 15.59 -3.09
C ALA A 76 3.79 15.79 -4.31
N ASN A 77 5.03 15.27 -4.26
CA ASN A 77 5.99 15.36 -5.35
C ASN A 77 5.98 14.14 -6.30
N ARG A 78 5.15 13.13 -6.02
CA ARG A 78 5.02 11.96 -6.89
C ARG A 78 4.04 12.23 -8.01
N ARG A 79 4.34 11.67 -9.19
CA ARG A 79 3.41 11.66 -10.32
C ARG A 79 2.19 10.82 -9.96
N TRP A 80 1.01 11.38 -10.20
CA TRP A 80 -0.25 10.64 -10.07
C TRP A 80 -0.42 9.73 -11.28
N GLU A 81 -0.22 8.42 -11.07
CA GLU A 81 -0.58 7.38 -12.03
C GLU A 81 -2.04 7.01 -11.75
N ALA A 82 -2.96 7.57 -12.53
CA ALA A 82 -4.39 7.36 -12.33
C ALA A 82 -4.74 5.88 -12.60
N GLY A 83 -4.81 5.07 -11.53
CA GLY A 83 -5.52 3.79 -11.56
C GLY A 83 -7.02 4.07 -11.58
N GLY A 84 -7.70 3.63 -12.64
CA GLY A 84 -9.11 3.93 -12.90
C GLY A 84 -10.02 3.68 -11.72
N VAL A 85 -10.99 4.56 -11.50
CA VAL A 85 -12.05 4.36 -10.51
C VAL A 85 -13.40 4.67 -11.14
N ASP A 86 -14.15 3.61 -11.42
CA ASP A 86 -15.49 3.60 -12.01
C ASP A 86 -16.59 4.03 -11.01
N SER A 87 -16.31 4.93 -10.08
CA SER A 87 -17.34 5.44 -9.17
C SER A 87 -17.06 6.89 -8.82
N GLU A 88 -17.98 7.79 -9.09
CA GLU A 88 -17.84 9.21 -8.72
C GLU A 88 -17.86 9.34 -7.18
N PRO A 89 -16.86 10.00 -6.56
CA PRO A 89 -16.92 10.31 -5.14
C PRO A 89 -18.05 11.33 -4.90
N THR A 90 -18.83 11.17 -3.84
CA THR A 90 -19.96 12.06 -3.53
C THR A 90 -19.54 13.28 -2.70
N THR A 91 -18.40 13.21 -2.01
CA THR A 91 -17.84 14.32 -1.22
C THR A 91 -16.34 14.54 -1.46
N ILE A 92 -15.84 15.75 -1.14
CA ILE A 92 -14.39 16.05 -1.16
C ILE A 92 -13.63 15.11 -0.21
N GLY A 93 -14.21 14.79 0.94
CA GLY A 93 -13.60 13.86 1.91
C GLY A 93 -13.37 12.48 1.29
N GLU A 94 -14.37 11.93 0.60
CA GLU A 94 -14.27 10.65 -0.09
C GLU A 94 -13.25 10.68 -1.24
N MET A 95 -13.21 11.79 -2.00
CA MET A 95 -12.21 11.99 -3.05
C MET A 95 -10.79 11.97 -2.48
N VAL A 96 -10.56 12.69 -1.38
CA VAL A 96 -9.25 12.78 -0.70
C VAL A 96 -8.85 11.42 -0.13
N GLN A 97 -9.77 10.71 0.53
CA GLN A 97 -9.50 9.38 1.07
C GLN A 97 -9.15 8.37 -0.03
N ARG A 98 -9.91 8.37 -1.11
CA ARG A 98 -9.61 7.53 -2.27
C ARG A 98 -8.25 7.86 -2.86
N ALA A 99 -7.94 9.14 -3.02
CA ALA A 99 -6.66 9.56 -3.56
C ALA A 99 -5.49 9.05 -2.68
N ALA A 100 -5.63 9.19 -1.36
CA ALA A 100 -4.64 8.71 -0.40
C ALA A 100 -4.44 7.19 -0.48
N LYS A 101 -5.52 6.41 -0.52
CA LYS A 101 -5.48 4.94 -0.61
C LYS A 101 -4.84 4.47 -1.91
N THR A 102 -5.18 5.08 -3.05
CA THR A 102 -4.57 4.75 -4.34
C THR A 102 -3.06 5.06 -4.34
N ALA A 103 -2.65 6.24 -3.88
CA ALA A 103 -1.24 6.60 -3.80
C ALA A 103 -0.45 5.67 -2.86
N PHE A 104 -1.02 5.37 -1.69
CA PHE A 104 -0.41 4.47 -0.72
C PHE A 104 -0.32 3.04 -1.25
N GLY A 105 -1.38 2.52 -1.86
CA GLY A 105 -1.41 1.17 -2.45
C GLY A 105 -0.37 0.98 -3.55
N ALA A 106 -0.17 2.00 -4.41
CA ALA A 106 0.88 1.97 -5.41
C ALA A 106 2.29 1.92 -4.80
N LEU A 107 2.55 2.67 -3.72
CA LEU A 107 3.83 2.60 -3.02
C LEU A 107 4.01 1.27 -2.27
N LEU A 108 2.96 0.79 -1.61
CA LEU A 108 2.96 -0.49 -0.92
C LEU A 108 3.34 -1.61 -1.88
N LEU A 109 2.71 -1.65 -3.05
CA LEU A 109 3.04 -2.60 -4.12
C LEU A 109 4.52 -2.58 -4.49
N GLN A 110 5.04 -1.40 -4.82
CA GLN A 110 6.45 -1.22 -5.18
C GLN A 110 7.37 -1.73 -4.05
N LYS A 111 7.08 -1.39 -2.80
CA LYS A 111 7.95 -1.71 -1.67
C LYS A 111 7.85 -3.17 -1.24
N THR A 112 6.68 -3.78 -1.36
CA THR A 112 6.50 -5.22 -1.13
C THR A 112 7.21 -6.03 -2.22
N GLU A 113 7.17 -5.60 -3.48
CA GLU A 113 7.97 -6.21 -4.55
C GLU A 113 9.47 -6.17 -4.22
N GLU A 114 10.00 -4.99 -3.89
CA GLU A 114 11.41 -4.84 -3.46
C GLU A 114 11.75 -5.73 -2.26
N ALA A 115 10.84 -5.88 -1.29
CA ALA A 115 11.04 -6.72 -0.11
C ALA A 115 11.09 -8.20 -0.46
N LEU A 116 10.15 -8.69 -1.28
CA LEU A 116 10.11 -10.09 -1.72
C LEU A 116 11.35 -10.43 -2.57
N GLU A 117 11.78 -9.55 -3.46
CA GLU A 117 13.01 -9.74 -4.24
C GLU A 117 14.23 -9.89 -3.34
N ARG A 118 14.37 -9.04 -2.31
CA ARG A 118 15.45 -9.17 -1.33
C ARG A 118 15.40 -10.51 -0.61
N THR A 119 14.22 -10.95 -0.16
CA THR A 119 14.06 -12.26 0.47
C THR A 119 14.48 -13.40 -0.47
N LEU A 120 14.18 -13.30 -1.77
CA LEU A 120 14.58 -14.33 -2.74
C LEU A 120 16.09 -14.33 -3.01
N VAL A 121 16.73 -13.15 -3.01
CA VAL A 121 18.18 -13.02 -3.23
C VAL A 121 18.99 -13.48 -2.01
N PHE A 122 18.51 -13.19 -0.79
CA PHE A 122 19.25 -13.44 0.45
C PHE A 122 18.75 -14.63 1.28
N GLY A 123 17.55 -15.14 1.00
CA GLY A 123 16.91 -16.25 1.71
C GLY A 123 17.04 -17.61 1.01
N GLY A 124 18.02 -17.76 0.13
CA GLY A 124 18.36 -19.06 -0.47
C GLY A 124 19.17 -19.91 0.50
N ASP A 125 18.46 -20.66 1.36
CA ASP A 125 18.96 -21.86 2.05
C ASP A 125 18.05 -23.05 1.68
#